data_AF-A0A2H9MGR4-F1
#
_entry.id   AF-A0A2H9MGR4-F1
#
_cell.length_a   1.000
_cell.length_b   1.000
_cell.length_c   1.000
_cell.angle_alpha   90.00
_cell.angle_beta   90.00
_cell.angle_gamma   90.00
#
_symmetry.space_group_name_H-M   'P 1'
#
loop_
_entity.id
_entity.type
_entity.pdbx_description
1 polymer ?
#
loop_
_entity_poly.entity_id
_entity_poly.type
_entity_poly.pdbx_seq_one_letter_code
_entity_poly.pdbx_strand_id
1 'polypeptide(L)'
;MLSYLMPFEPEKFVAKKIQEIQSLIKGKAIIACSGGVDSTTSAVLTSKAIGDRLTAVFVDTGYLRKNEPGNVKEILKGLQLNLRFVDAKEEFYEALKGVVDPEKKRMIIGEKFIRVFERTAKKEKTEYLVQGTIAPDWIESGGALRDTIKSHHNVGGLPKKMKLKIIEPLRDLYKDEVRKIAGYLKLPVSEKQPYPGPGLAIRIIGEATPEATNIVREACAIVEEEIDKAVIKNKMKKPWQYFAVLLPVKTVGVQGDVRAYGNTIAIRAVHSIDGMTAEYSKIPNEVLEKISVKITNTLKDKVNRVVYDITNKPPGTIEWE
;
A
#
# COMPACT_ATOMS: atom_id res chain seq x y z
N MET A 1 4.58 41.51 -16.57
CA MET A 1 5.15 40.44 -15.74
C MET A 1 4.02 39.53 -15.29
N LEU A 2 3.62 38.61 -16.17
CA LEU A 2 2.69 37.52 -15.88
C LEU A 2 3.29 36.33 -16.64
N SER A 3 4.19 35.63 -15.94
CA SER A 3 4.74 34.35 -16.38
C SER A 3 3.57 33.39 -16.54
N TYR A 4 3.13 33.21 -17.78
CA TYR A 4 2.35 32.06 -18.19
C TYR A 4 3.10 30.83 -17.65
N LEU A 5 2.51 30.15 -16.66
CA LEU A 5 2.98 28.85 -16.20
C LEU A 5 3.04 27.95 -17.43
N MET A 6 4.25 27.70 -17.94
CA MET A 6 4.44 26.75 -19.02
C MET A 6 3.84 25.42 -18.57
N PRO A 7 2.96 24.79 -19.38
CA PRO A 7 2.36 23.52 -19.01
C PRO A 7 3.48 22.49 -18.77
N PHE A 8 3.31 21.67 -17.73
CA PHE A 8 4.26 20.61 -17.42
C PHE A 8 4.40 19.65 -18.61
N GLU A 9 5.58 19.58 -19.20
CA GLU A 9 5.89 18.74 -20.37
C GLU A 9 6.60 17.44 -19.92
N PRO A 10 5.89 16.30 -19.81
CA PRO A 10 6.45 15.06 -19.25
C PRO A 10 7.63 14.52 -20.08
N GLU A 11 7.60 14.70 -21.41
CA GLU A 11 8.70 14.28 -22.30
C GLU A 11 10.01 15.00 -22.00
N LYS A 12 9.98 16.35 -21.93
CA LYS A 12 11.16 17.15 -21.59
C LYS A 12 11.69 16.81 -20.20
N PHE A 13 10.78 16.63 -19.24
CA PHE A 13 11.16 16.23 -17.89
C PHE A 13 11.86 14.87 -17.89
N VAL A 14 11.28 13.86 -18.55
CA VAL A 14 11.84 12.49 -18.63
C VAL A 14 13.23 12.52 -19.24
N ALA A 15 13.41 13.18 -20.40
CA ALA A 15 14.70 13.25 -21.08
C ALA A 15 15.77 13.91 -20.20
N LYS A 16 15.45 15.06 -19.58
CA LYS A 16 16.37 15.76 -18.67
C LYS A 16 16.71 14.91 -17.45
N LYS A 17 15.69 14.32 -16.81
CA LYS A 17 15.87 13.55 -15.57
C LYS A 17 16.69 12.28 -15.80
N ILE A 18 16.55 11.63 -16.95
CA ILE A 18 17.40 10.50 -17.34
C ILE A 18 18.88 10.89 -17.39
N GLN A 19 19.21 12.02 -18.02
CA GLN A 19 20.59 12.52 -18.09
C GLN A 19 21.14 12.86 -16.69
N GLU A 20 20.34 13.54 -15.86
CA GLU A 20 20.70 13.85 -14.47
C GLU A 20 21.00 12.58 -13.66
N ILE A 21 20.11 11.58 -13.69
CA ILE A 21 20.31 10.30 -13.00
C ILE A 21 21.57 9.59 -13.49
N GLN A 22 21.80 9.54 -14.80
CA GLN A 22 22.98 8.92 -15.40
C GLN A 22 24.28 9.60 -14.94
N SER A 23 24.25 10.92 -14.75
CA SER A 23 25.39 11.68 -14.22
C SER A 23 25.65 11.40 -12.73
N LEU A 24 24.60 11.26 -11.92
CA LEU A 24 24.67 11.12 -10.46
C LEU A 24 25.03 9.68 -10.02
N ILE A 25 24.49 8.68 -10.71
CA ILE A 25 24.65 7.27 -10.32
C ILE A 25 25.77 6.60 -11.14
N LYS A 26 26.95 6.47 -10.51
CA LYS A 26 28.11 5.78 -11.10
C LYS A 26 28.15 4.28 -10.81
N GLY A 27 27.57 3.86 -9.68
CA GLY A 27 27.55 2.47 -9.21
C GLY A 27 26.23 1.75 -9.46
N LYS A 28 25.91 0.78 -8.60
CA LYS A 28 24.62 0.07 -8.57
C LYS A 28 23.63 0.78 -7.66
N ALA A 29 22.37 0.80 -8.07
CA ALA A 29 21.28 1.41 -7.32
C ALA A 29 20.20 0.37 -6.97
N ILE A 30 19.46 0.63 -5.90
CA ILE A 30 18.34 -0.19 -5.46
C ILE A 30 17.11 0.67 -5.19
N ILE A 31 15.92 0.15 -5.49
CA ILE A 31 14.64 0.79 -5.18
C ILE A 31 13.65 -0.24 -4.64
N ALA A 32 12.91 0.13 -3.60
CA ALA A 32 11.73 -0.61 -3.17
C ALA A 32 10.54 -0.24 -4.07
N CYS A 33 10.01 -1.22 -4.80
CA CYS A 33 8.84 -1.05 -5.66
C CYS A 33 7.63 -1.66 -4.97
N SER A 34 6.64 -0.84 -4.59
CA SER A 34 5.39 -1.29 -3.99
C SER A 34 4.28 -1.56 -5.02
N GLY A 35 4.52 -1.24 -6.29
CA GLY A 35 3.50 -1.19 -7.33
C GLY A 35 2.73 0.14 -7.39
N GLY A 36 2.98 1.06 -6.45
CA GLY A 36 2.46 2.42 -6.49
C GLY A 36 3.08 3.26 -7.61
N VAL A 37 2.33 4.28 -8.06
CA VAL A 37 2.72 5.14 -9.19
C VAL A 37 4.08 5.82 -9.00
N ASP A 38 4.40 6.32 -7.80
CA ASP A 38 5.65 7.07 -7.59
C ASP A 38 6.86 6.12 -7.63
N SER A 39 6.83 5.03 -6.85
CA SER A 39 7.92 4.04 -6.83
C SER A 39 8.15 3.41 -8.20
N THR A 40 7.08 3.10 -8.95
CA THR A 40 7.17 2.52 -10.29
C THR A 40 7.74 3.52 -11.29
N THR A 41 7.31 4.79 -11.22
CA THR A 41 7.82 5.85 -12.10
C THR A 41 9.30 6.11 -11.84
N SER A 42 9.72 6.25 -10.57
CA SER A 42 11.14 6.38 -10.20
C SER A 42 11.98 5.19 -10.66
N ALA A 43 11.46 3.96 -10.52
CA ALA A 43 12.14 2.75 -10.97
C ALA A 43 12.36 2.76 -12.48
N VAL A 44 11.32 3.07 -13.26
CA VAL A 44 11.42 3.09 -14.74
C VAL A 44 12.33 4.21 -15.22
N LEU A 45 12.21 5.43 -14.68
CA LEU A 45 13.12 6.53 -15.02
C LEU A 45 14.58 6.16 -14.76
N THR A 46 14.84 5.58 -13.59
CA THR A 46 16.20 5.18 -13.23
C THR A 46 16.70 4.03 -14.09
N SER A 47 15.85 3.03 -14.37
CA SER A 47 16.21 1.90 -15.23
C SER A 47 16.53 2.36 -16.65
N LYS A 48 15.79 3.35 -17.19
CA LYS A 48 16.12 3.96 -18.49
C LYS A 48 17.46 4.69 -18.47
N ALA A 49 17.87 5.24 -17.33
CA ALA A 49 19.14 5.97 -17.19
C ALA A 49 20.36 5.08 -16.97
N ILE A 50 20.22 3.97 -16.23
CA ILE A 50 21.37 3.14 -15.81
C ILE A 50 21.26 1.66 -16.17
N GLY A 51 20.18 1.23 -16.83
CA GLY A 51 19.93 -0.15 -17.21
C GLY A 51 19.89 -1.11 -16.02
N ASP A 52 20.51 -2.28 -16.19
CA ASP A 52 20.55 -3.36 -15.20
C ASP A 52 21.30 -3.02 -13.90
N ARG A 53 21.97 -1.87 -13.84
CA ARG A 53 22.57 -1.35 -12.60
C ARG A 53 21.52 -0.97 -11.56
N LEU A 54 20.26 -0.77 -11.95
CA LEU A 54 19.15 -0.62 -11.03
C LEU A 54 18.59 -1.99 -10.65
N THR A 55 18.54 -2.29 -9.36
CA THR A 55 17.77 -3.43 -8.83
C THR A 55 16.45 -2.92 -8.26
N ALA A 56 15.33 -3.32 -8.87
CA ALA A 56 14.01 -3.13 -8.29
C ALA A 56 13.70 -4.27 -7.32
N VAL A 57 13.24 -3.97 -6.10
CA VAL A 57 12.92 -4.97 -5.08
C VAL A 57 11.46 -4.87 -4.69
N PHE A 58 10.75 -5.98 -4.83
CA PHE A 58 9.42 -6.15 -4.27
C PHE A 58 9.50 -7.15 -3.11
N VAL A 59 8.99 -6.76 -1.94
CA VAL A 59 8.98 -7.60 -0.74
C VAL A 59 7.54 -8.03 -0.46
N ASP A 60 7.26 -9.33 -0.55
CA ASP A 60 6.00 -9.90 -0.09
C ASP A 60 6.07 -10.10 1.42
N THR A 61 5.42 -9.19 2.16
CA THR A 61 5.37 -9.22 3.63
C THR A 61 4.36 -10.23 4.16
N GLY A 62 3.51 -10.79 3.30
CA GLY A 62 2.39 -11.64 3.74
C GLY A 62 1.18 -10.87 4.23
N TYR A 63 1.25 -9.54 4.32
CA TYR A 63 0.13 -8.69 4.71
C TYR A 63 -0.42 -7.88 3.54
N LEU A 64 -0.19 -8.32 2.29
CA LEU A 64 -0.69 -7.68 1.09
C LEU A 64 -2.09 -8.20 0.70
N ARG A 65 -2.77 -7.46 -0.18
CA ARG A 65 -4.08 -7.83 -0.74
C ARG A 65 -4.01 -9.14 -1.52
N LYS A 66 -5.18 -9.76 -1.73
CA LYS A 66 -5.30 -10.96 -2.55
C LYS A 66 -4.76 -10.70 -3.95
N ASN A 67 -3.93 -11.62 -4.45
CA ASN A 67 -3.28 -11.57 -5.77
C ASN A 67 -2.33 -10.39 -6.00
N GLU A 68 -2.15 -9.46 -5.05
CA GLU A 68 -1.27 -8.30 -5.19
C GLU A 68 0.18 -8.68 -5.54
N PRO A 69 0.82 -9.65 -4.85
CA PRO A 69 2.20 -10.02 -5.17
C PRO A 69 2.34 -10.54 -6.61
N GLY A 70 1.38 -11.33 -7.08
CA GLY A 70 1.36 -11.84 -8.46
C GLY A 70 1.17 -10.73 -9.48
N ASN A 71 0.18 -9.86 -9.25
CA ASN A 71 -0.12 -8.73 -10.13
C ASN A 71 1.07 -7.78 -10.27
N VAL A 72 1.69 -7.39 -9.15
CA VAL A 72 2.85 -6.51 -9.15
C VAL A 72 4.05 -7.18 -9.81
N LYS A 73 4.28 -8.48 -9.58
CA LYS A 73 5.33 -9.24 -10.24
C LYS A 73 5.18 -9.24 -11.77
N GLU A 74 3.98 -9.45 -12.29
CA GLU A 74 3.73 -9.43 -13.73
C GLU A 74 3.86 -8.02 -14.33
N ILE A 75 3.37 -6.99 -13.64
CA ILE A 75 3.55 -5.58 -14.04
C ILE A 75 5.05 -5.24 -14.13
N LEU A 76 5.81 -5.50 -13.07
CA LEU A 76 7.22 -5.11 -13.01
C LEU A 76 8.09 -5.92 -13.99
N LYS A 77 7.75 -7.19 -14.26
CA LYS A 77 8.37 -7.96 -15.34
C LYS A 77 8.10 -7.36 -16.72
N GLY A 78 6.86 -6.95 -16.99
CA GLY A 78 6.48 -6.31 -18.26
C GLY A 78 7.25 -5.01 -18.53
N LEU A 79 7.70 -4.34 -17.47
CA LEU A 79 8.54 -3.13 -17.53
C LEU A 79 10.03 -3.41 -17.74
N GLN A 80 10.44 -4.68 -17.89
CA GLN A 80 11.83 -5.11 -18.10
C GLN A 80 12.80 -4.60 -17.02
N LEU A 81 12.32 -4.42 -15.80
CA LEU A 81 13.16 -4.05 -14.67
C LEU A 81 13.96 -5.27 -14.19
N ASN A 82 15.21 -5.06 -13.79
CA ASN A 82 15.99 -6.07 -13.05
C ASN A 82 15.38 -6.25 -11.65
N LEU A 83 14.37 -7.12 -11.58
CA LEU A 83 13.51 -7.32 -10.43
C LEU A 83 14.05 -8.42 -9.49
N ARG A 84 14.01 -8.15 -8.19
CA ARG A 84 14.14 -9.13 -7.12
C ARG A 84 12.83 -9.21 -6.38
N PHE A 85 12.18 -10.36 -6.50
CA PHE A 85 11.01 -10.71 -5.69
C PHE A 85 11.51 -11.40 -4.43
N VAL A 86 11.23 -10.83 -3.27
CA VAL A 86 11.61 -11.37 -1.96
C VAL A 86 10.36 -11.84 -1.26
N ASP A 87 10.18 -13.15 -1.17
CA ASP A 87 9.15 -13.75 -0.30
C ASP A 87 9.66 -13.70 1.15
N ALA A 88 9.04 -12.87 1.98
CA ALA A 88 9.40 -12.69 3.39
C ALA A 88 8.23 -13.01 4.32
N LYS A 89 7.18 -13.68 3.83
CA LYS A 89 5.92 -13.90 4.59
C LYS A 89 6.17 -14.49 5.96
N GLU A 90 6.95 -15.58 6.02
CA GLU A 90 7.27 -16.27 7.27
C GLU A 90 8.08 -15.40 8.24
N GLU A 91 9.02 -14.60 7.73
CA GLU A 91 9.83 -13.69 8.56
C GLU A 91 8.97 -12.61 9.24
N PHE A 92 7.93 -12.15 8.55
CA PHE A 92 6.99 -11.16 9.07
C PHE A 92 5.96 -11.77 10.04
N TYR A 93 5.42 -12.96 9.71
CA TYR A 93 4.52 -13.68 10.62
C TYR A 93 5.20 -14.03 11.94
N GLU A 94 6.43 -14.55 11.90
CA GLU A 94 7.17 -14.88 13.12
C GLU A 94 7.49 -13.63 13.95
N ALA A 95 7.83 -12.52 13.30
CA ALA A 95 8.13 -11.27 14.01
C ALA A 95 6.92 -10.65 14.72
N LEU A 96 5.70 -10.98 14.29
CA LEU A 96 4.46 -10.46 14.87
C LEU A 96 3.76 -11.44 15.82
N LYS A 97 4.36 -12.60 16.08
CA LYS A 97 3.82 -13.60 17.00
C LYS A 97 3.62 -13.02 18.40
N GLY A 98 2.40 -13.15 18.93
CA GLY A 98 1.97 -12.60 20.22
C GLY A 98 1.86 -11.06 20.27
N VAL A 99 2.04 -10.35 19.16
CA VAL A 99 1.96 -8.88 19.13
C VAL A 99 0.52 -8.44 18.84
N VAL A 100 -0.11 -7.80 19.82
CA VAL A 100 -1.48 -7.27 19.69
C VAL A 100 -1.53 -5.75 19.58
N ASP A 101 -0.55 -5.05 20.17
CA ASP A 101 -0.49 -3.58 20.19
C ASP A 101 -0.22 -3.02 18.77
N PRO A 102 -1.07 -2.13 18.26
CA PRO A 102 -1.00 -1.66 16.87
C PRO A 102 0.26 -0.86 16.55
N GLU A 103 0.73 -0.03 17.49
CA GLU A 103 1.96 0.74 17.32
C GLU A 103 3.21 -0.17 17.31
N LYS A 104 3.23 -1.22 18.14
CA LYS A 104 4.27 -2.25 18.07
C LYS A 104 4.22 -3.02 16.76
N LYS A 105 3.03 -3.40 16.27
CA LYS A 105 2.88 -4.05 14.95
C LYS A 105 3.50 -3.19 13.85
N ARG A 106 3.17 -1.89 13.83
CA ARG A 106 3.73 -0.88 12.92
C ARG A 106 5.25 -0.82 12.96
N MET A 107 5.82 -0.64 14.15
CA MET A 107 7.27 -0.57 14.35
C MET A 107 7.99 -1.83 13.87
N ILE A 108 7.48 -3.01 14.24
CA ILE A 108 8.09 -4.31 13.89
C ILE A 108 8.07 -4.52 12.38
N ILE A 109 6.94 -4.26 11.71
CA ILE A 109 6.82 -4.39 10.25
C ILE A 109 7.79 -3.43 9.57
N GLY A 110 7.83 -2.17 10.01
CA GLY A 110 8.73 -1.15 9.47
C GLY A 110 10.18 -1.61 9.56
N GLU A 111 10.63 -1.99 10.76
CA GLU A 111 11.99 -2.50 10.97
C GLU A 111 12.26 -3.73 10.08
N LYS A 112 11.37 -4.73 10.10
CA LYS A 112 11.56 -5.98 9.35
C LYS A 112 11.70 -5.73 7.85
N PHE A 113 10.86 -4.86 7.30
CA PHE A 113 10.94 -4.47 5.90
C PHE A 113 12.31 -3.89 5.56
N ILE A 114 12.82 -2.99 6.41
CA ILE A 114 14.12 -2.37 6.21
C ILE A 114 15.24 -3.40 6.31
N ARG A 115 15.19 -4.35 7.26
CA ARG A 115 16.18 -5.44 7.37
C ARG A 115 16.22 -6.32 6.12
N VAL A 116 15.04 -6.69 5.60
CA VAL A 116 14.92 -7.49 4.37
C VAL A 116 15.48 -6.71 3.16
N PHE A 117 15.20 -5.42 3.10
CA PHE A 117 15.71 -4.54 2.07
C PHE A 117 17.23 -4.36 2.15
N GLU A 118 17.80 -4.13 3.34
CA GLU A 118 19.23 -4.03 3.60
C GLU A 118 19.98 -5.31 3.20
N ARG A 119 19.41 -6.48 3.54
CA ARG A 119 19.97 -7.78 3.14
C ARG A 119 20.07 -7.89 1.63
N THR A 120 19.05 -7.42 0.91
CA THR A 120 19.02 -7.42 -0.56
C THR A 120 20.02 -6.41 -1.14
N ALA A 121 20.08 -5.20 -0.61
CA ALA A 121 21.04 -4.16 -0.99
C ALA A 121 22.50 -4.64 -0.87
N LYS A 122 22.83 -5.30 0.25
CA LYS A 122 24.16 -5.89 0.48
C LYS A 122 24.49 -6.98 -0.54
N LYS A 123 23.53 -7.88 -0.83
CA LYS A 123 23.69 -8.97 -1.79
C LYS A 123 23.95 -8.44 -3.21
N GLU A 124 23.23 -7.40 -3.62
CA GLU A 124 23.37 -6.79 -4.95
C GLU A 124 24.55 -5.81 -5.04
N LYS A 125 25.22 -5.53 -3.91
CA LYS A 125 26.35 -4.59 -3.78
C LYS A 125 25.97 -3.18 -4.24
N THR A 126 24.81 -2.70 -3.80
CA THR A 126 24.30 -1.38 -4.19
C THR A 126 24.92 -0.27 -3.35
N GLU A 127 25.13 0.89 -3.97
CA GLU A 127 25.70 2.09 -3.34
C GLU A 127 24.69 3.23 -3.24
N TYR A 128 23.62 3.17 -4.03
CA TYR A 128 22.60 4.21 -4.14
C TYR A 128 21.22 3.65 -3.80
N LEU A 129 20.43 4.42 -3.04
CA LEU A 129 19.03 4.16 -2.76
C LEU A 129 18.17 5.14 -3.54
N VAL A 130 17.33 4.65 -4.44
CA VAL A 130 16.37 5.48 -5.16
C VAL A 130 15.03 5.44 -4.44
N GLN A 131 14.42 6.61 -4.24
CA GLN A 131 13.11 6.75 -3.61
C GLN A 131 12.11 7.44 -4.53
N GLY A 132 10.83 7.13 -4.32
CA GLY A 132 9.69 7.75 -5.00
C GLY A 132 9.19 9.03 -4.33
N THR A 133 9.99 9.66 -3.47
CA THR A 133 9.58 10.84 -2.70
C THR A 133 9.14 11.97 -3.63
N ILE A 134 7.99 12.59 -3.31
CA ILE A 134 7.43 13.73 -4.04
C ILE A 134 7.33 14.98 -3.16
N ALA A 135 6.98 16.13 -3.76
CA ALA A 135 6.99 17.42 -3.06
C ALA A 135 6.11 17.45 -1.79
N PRO A 136 4.84 16.97 -1.82
CA PRO A 136 4.01 16.90 -0.62
C PRO A 136 4.68 16.16 0.56
N ASP A 137 5.43 15.09 0.27
CA ASP A 137 5.99 14.25 1.31
C ASP A 137 7.04 14.97 2.16
N TRP A 138 7.97 15.69 1.50
CA TRP A 138 9.03 16.35 2.23
C TRP A 138 8.59 17.70 2.81
N ILE A 139 7.62 18.38 2.17
CA ILE A 139 6.96 19.57 2.74
C ILE A 139 6.28 19.20 4.06
N GLU A 140 5.58 18.06 4.12
CA GLU A 140 4.99 17.54 5.36
C GLU A 140 6.06 17.20 6.41
N SER A 141 7.24 16.74 6.00
CA SER A 141 8.34 16.39 6.92
C SER A 141 9.23 17.56 7.35
N GLY A 142 9.19 18.70 6.66
CA GLY A 142 10.13 19.82 6.83
C GLY A 142 9.65 20.95 7.75
N GLY A 143 8.47 20.82 8.35
CA GLY A 143 7.96 21.79 9.33
C GLY A 143 8.47 21.48 10.74
N ALA A 144 9.32 22.35 11.28
CA ALA A 144 9.97 22.29 12.61
C ALA A 144 9.04 22.17 13.85
N LEU A 145 7.76 21.85 13.67
CA LEU A 145 6.74 21.73 14.73
C LEU A 145 6.05 20.36 14.79
N ARG A 146 6.43 19.39 13.95
CA ARG A 146 5.71 18.09 13.84
C ARG A 146 6.60 16.85 13.88
N ASP A 147 7.80 16.94 14.45
CA ASP A 147 8.78 15.83 14.55
C ASP A 147 8.32 14.60 15.37
N THR A 148 7.12 14.64 15.96
CA THR A 148 6.54 13.52 16.73
C THR A 148 5.36 12.83 16.05
N ILE A 149 4.85 13.32 14.93
CA ILE A 149 3.61 12.83 14.32
C ILE A 149 3.83 12.59 12.83
N LYS A 150 4.17 11.35 12.47
CA LYS A 150 4.17 10.69 11.14
C LYS A 150 5.53 10.11 10.74
N SER A 151 5.84 8.95 11.32
CA SER A 151 6.89 8.04 10.86
C SER A 151 6.47 7.10 9.72
N HIS A 152 5.34 7.34 9.03
CA HIS A 152 4.59 6.22 8.43
C HIS A 152 4.29 6.23 6.92
N HIS A 153 4.83 7.14 6.11
CA HIS A 153 4.51 7.12 4.67
C HIS A 153 5.67 7.08 3.67
N ASN A 154 6.92 7.31 4.10
CA ASN A 154 8.10 7.11 3.25
C ASN A 154 9.20 6.42 4.03
N VAL A 155 9.38 5.10 3.80
CA VAL A 155 10.45 4.25 4.37
C VAL A 155 10.92 4.76 5.75
N GLY A 156 9.95 4.99 6.65
CA GLY A 156 10.18 5.67 7.91
C GLY A 156 10.82 4.70 8.86
N GLY A 157 12.14 4.80 9.00
CA GLY A 157 12.91 3.93 9.87
C GLY A 157 14.23 3.43 9.27
N LEU A 158 14.64 3.90 8.08
CA LEU A 158 15.99 3.61 7.58
C LEU A 158 16.98 3.81 8.73
N PRO A 159 17.72 2.78 9.17
CA PRO A 159 18.56 2.88 10.34
C PRO A 159 19.50 4.07 10.13
N LYS A 160 19.82 4.78 11.23
CA LYS A 160 20.66 6.00 11.24
C LYS A 160 22.02 5.85 10.51
N LYS A 161 22.38 4.65 10.04
CA LYS A 161 23.61 4.31 9.31
C LYS A 161 23.36 3.43 8.07
N MET A 162 22.31 3.66 7.28
CA MET A 162 22.26 3.05 5.95
C MET A 162 23.34 3.70 5.07
N LYS A 163 24.33 2.92 4.61
CA LYS A 163 25.50 3.41 3.85
C LYS A 163 25.19 3.77 2.38
N LEU A 164 23.92 3.97 2.03
CA LEU A 164 23.48 4.22 0.65
C LEU A 164 23.30 5.72 0.39
N LYS A 165 23.72 6.18 -0.78
CA LYS A 165 23.49 7.56 -1.24
C LYS A 165 22.06 7.68 -1.80
N ILE A 166 21.26 8.59 -1.24
CA ILE A 166 19.86 8.76 -1.61
C ILE A 166 19.75 9.51 -2.94
N ILE A 167 18.86 9.05 -3.83
CA ILE A 167 18.49 9.68 -5.09
C ILE A 167 16.96 9.76 -5.17
N GLU A 168 16.40 10.94 -5.38
CA GLU A 168 14.95 11.19 -5.39
C GLU A 168 14.53 11.86 -6.71
N PRO A 169 14.30 11.08 -7.78
CA PRO A 169 14.04 11.64 -9.11
C PRO A 169 12.80 12.54 -9.21
N LEU A 170 11.83 12.35 -8.31
CA LEU A 170 10.52 12.98 -8.32
C LEU A 170 10.34 14.04 -7.21
N ARG A 171 11.42 14.38 -6.48
CA ARG A 171 11.38 15.18 -5.25
C ARG A 171 10.60 16.51 -5.37
N ASP A 172 10.67 17.15 -6.52
CA ASP A 172 10.09 18.48 -6.77
C ASP A 172 8.71 18.42 -7.44
N LEU A 173 8.14 17.23 -7.63
CA LEU A 173 6.89 17.05 -8.36
C LEU A 173 5.68 16.88 -7.45
N TYR A 174 4.52 17.29 -7.95
CA TYR A 174 3.22 16.97 -7.39
C TYR A 174 2.62 15.69 -7.99
N LYS A 175 1.59 15.15 -7.33
CA LYS A 175 1.01 13.85 -7.67
C LYS A 175 0.42 13.81 -9.09
N ASP A 176 -0.17 14.90 -9.55
CA ASP A 176 -0.72 15.02 -10.90
C ASP A 176 0.38 15.03 -11.96
N GLU A 177 1.53 15.64 -11.68
CA GLU A 177 2.69 15.66 -12.58
C GLU A 177 3.31 14.26 -12.69
N VAL A 178 3.45 13.54 -11.57
CA VAL A 178 3.90 12.14 -11.58
C VAL A 178 2.95 11.26 -12.41
N ARG A 179 1.63 11.48 -12.32
CA ARG A 179 0.65 10.77 -13.18
C ARG A 179 0.82 11.11 -14.65
N LYS A 180 1.10 12.36 -15.01
CA LYS A 180 1.39 12.77 -16.40
C LYS A 180 2.65 12.06 -16.93
N ILE A 181 3.70 11.94 -16.11
CA ILE A 181 4.91 11.17 -16.46
C ILE A 181 4.57 9.70 -16.64
N ALA A 182 3.85 9.09 -15.71
CA ALA A 182 3.45 7.69 -15.78
C ALA A 182 2.63 7.39 -17.05
N GLY A 183 1.72 8.30 -17.43
CA GLY A 183 0.95 8.23 -18.67
C GLY A 183 1.83 8.32 -19.92
N TYR A 184 2.76 9.28 -19.96
CA TYR A 184 3.73 9.40 -21.06
C TYR A 184 4.59 8.14 -21.21
N LEU A 185 5.06 7.58 -20.09
CA LEU A 185 5.83 6.34 -20.04
C LEU A 185 4.98 5.08 -20.26
N LYS A 186 3.66 5.22 -20.45
CA LYS A 186 2.69 4.12 -20.63
C LYS A 186 2.75 3.07 -19.51
N LEU A 187 2.96 3.52 -18.27
CA LEU A 187 3.07 2.62 -17.12
C LEU A 187 1.68 2.05 -16.77
N PRO A 188 1.56 0.72 -16.55
CA PRO A 188 0.32 0.10 -16.10
C PRO A 188 0.15 0.32 -14.58
N VAL A 189 0.09 1.58 -14.17
CA VAL A 189 -0.12 1.96 -12.78
C VAL A 189 -1.61 1.92 -12.46
N SER A 190 -1.96 1.25 -11.37
CA SER A 190 -3.36 1.07 -10.99
C SER A 190 -3.84 2.23 -10.11
N GLU A 191 -4.99 2.81 -10.43
CA GLU A 191 -5.70 3.78 -9.56
C GLU A 191 -6.37 3.07 -8.38
N LYS A 192 -5.57 2.37 -7.57
CA LYS A 192 -6.06 1.69 -6.37
C LYS A 192 -6.33 2.70 -5.27
N GLN A 193 -7.33 2.40 -4.45
CA GLN A 193 -7.49 3.05 -3.15
C GLN A 193 -6.19 2.95 -2.33
N PRO A 194 -5.90 3.91 -1.43
CA PRO A 194 -4.75 3.87 -0.56
C PRO A 194 -4.64 2.55 0.21
N TYR A 195 -3.40 2.12 0.44
CA TYR A 195 -3.09 0.92 1.20
C TYR A 195 -2.04 1.25 2.28
N PRO A 196 -2.28 0.92 3.55
CA PRO A 196 -1.33 1.21 4.61
C PRO A 196 -0.05 0.37 4.44
N GLY A 197 1.10 0.91 4.84
CA GLY A 197 2.38 0.19 4.81
C GLY A 197 2.36 -1.15 5.56
N PRO A 198 1.81 -1.20 6.80
CA PRO A 198 1.54 -2.45 7.53
C PRO A 198 0.54 -3.41 6.87
N GLY A 199 -0.19 -2.96 5.85
CA GLY A 199 -1.16 -3.75 5.11
C GLY A 199 -2.26 -4.33 6.00
N LEU A 200 -2.57 -5.61 5.80
CA LEU A 200 -3.61 -6.33 6.53
C LEU A 200 -3.33 -6.46 8.03
N ALA A 201 -2.09 -6.30 8.50
CA ALA A 201 -1.75 -6.49 9.92
C ALA A 201 -2.48 -5.52 10.86
N ILE A 202 -2.77 -4.30 10.38
CA ILE A 202 -3.55 -3.29 11.14
C ILE A 202 -5.06 -3.38 10.88
N ARG A 203 -5.49 -4.28 9.99
CA ARG A 203 -6.91 -4.61 9.76
C ARG A 203 -7.33 -5.87 10.52
N ILE A 204 -6.45 -6.41 11.36
CA ILE A 204 -6.70 -7.51 12.28
C ILE A 204 -6.60 -6.93 13.67
N ILE A 205 -7.72 -6.90 14.40
CA ILE A 205 -7.73 -6.45 15.78
C ILE A 205 -7.20 -7.59 16.65
N GLY A 206 -6.09 -7.33 17.35
CA GLY A 206 -5.29 -8.35 18.01
C GLY A 206 -4.13 -8.87 17.14
N GLU A 207 -3.79 -10.14 17.32
CA GLU A 207 -2.62 -10.78 16.72
C GLU A 207 -2.82 -11.09 15.22
N ALA A 208 -1.86 -10.68 14.40
CA ALA A 208 -1.90 -10.80 12.95
C ALA A 208 -1.36 -12.14 12.43
N THR A 209 -1.96 -13.26 12.86
CA THR A 209 -1.52 -14.62 12.48
C THR A 209 -1.72 -14.92 10.98
N PRO A 210 -1.06 -15.94 10.40
CA PRO A 210 -1.30 -16.35 9.01
C PRO A 210 -2.76 -16.67 8.70
N GLU A 211 -3.46 -17.32 9.66
CA GLU A 211 -4.87 -17.66 9.52
C GLU A 211 -5.76 -16.42 9.55
N ALA A 212 -5.57 -15.54 10.54
CA ALA A 212 -6.30 -14.27 10.64
C ALA A 212 -6.10 -13.41 9.39
N THR A 213 -4.85 -13.40 8.88
CA THR A 213 -4.47 -12.69 7.66
C THR A 213 -5.18 -13.26 6.43
N ASN A 214 -5.31 -14.57 6.33
CA ASN A 214 -6.06 -15.17 5.23
C ASN A 214 -7.55 -14.84 5.27
N ILE A 215 -8.16 -14.86 6.46
CA ILE A 215 -9.57 -14.49 6.66
C ILE A 215 -9.82 -13.05 6.20
N VAL A 216 -9.04 -12.08 6.71
CA VAL A 216 -9.23 -10.67 6.37
C VAL A 216 -8.89 -10.37 4.91
N ARG A 217 -7.92 -11.11 4.32
CA ARG A 217 -7.57 -10.99 2.89
C ARG A 217 -8.74 -11.37 1.98
N GLU A 218 -9.36 -12.52 2.24
CA GLU A 218 -10.53 -12.98 1.49
C GLU A 218 -11.71 -12.03 1.68
N ALA A 219 -11.97 -11.58 2.92
CA ALA A 219 -13.02 -10.61 3.20
C ALA A 219 -12.78 -9.28 2.47
N CYS A 220 -11.55 -8.74 2.49
CA CYS A 220 -11.21 -7.52 1.74
C CYS A 220 -11.42 -7.71 0.24
N ALA A 221 -11.00 -8.85 -0.33
CA ALA A 221 -11.18 -9.12 -1.75
C ALA A 221 -12.66 -9.13 -2.15
N ILE A 222 -13.53 -9.71 -1.32
CA ILE A 222 -14.98 -9.71 -1.54
C ILE A 222 -15.57 -8.30 -1.45
N VAL A 223 -15.18 -7.52 -0.42
CA VAL A 223 -15.59 -6.12 -0.28
C VAL A 223 -15.19 -5.30 -1.51
N GLU A 224 -13.93 -5.42 -1.94
CA GLU A 224 -13.41 -4.71 -3.09
C GLU A 224 -14.18 -5.09 -4.37
N GLU A 225 -14.35 -6.38 -4.64
CA GLU A 225 -15.03 -6.90 -5.83
C GLU A 225 -16.49 -6.44 -5.93
N GLU A 226 -17.27 -6.55 -4.84
CA GLU A 226 -18.70 -6.22 -4.88
C GLU A 226 -18.95 -4.70 -4.91
N ILE A 227 -18.12 -3.89 -4.25
CA ILE A 227 -18.17 -2.43 -4.37
C ILE A 227 -17.79 -2.00 -5.78
N ASP A 228 -16.70 -2.52 -6.34
CA ASP A 228 -16.27 -2.16 -7.70
C ASP A 228 -17.32 -2.55 -8.75
N LYS A 229 -17.95 -3.73 -8.61
CA LYS A 229 -19.09 -4.12 -9.46
C LYS A 229 -20.27 -3.15 -9.34
N ALA A 230 -20.59 -2.69 -8.13
CA ALA A 230 -21.68 -1.74 -7.91
C ALA A 230 -21.37 -0.37 -8.54
N VAL A 231 -20.12 0.09 -8.43
CA VAL A 231 -19.64 1.32 -9.08
C VAL A 231 -19.71 1.21 -10.60
N ILE A 232 -19.22 0.11 -11.19
CA ILE A 232 -19.28 -0.13 -12.64
C ILE A 232 -20.73 -0.15 -13.16
N LYS A 233 -21.66 -0.67 -12.36
CA LYS A 233 -23.10 -0.68 -12.66
C LYS A 233 -23.80 0.65 -12.35
N ASN A 234 -23.05 1.71 -12.04
CA ASN A 234 -23.56 3.03 -11.67
C ASN A 234 -24.58 3.02 -10.51
N LYS A 235 -24.48 2.04 -9.61
CA LYS A 235 -25.37 1.94 -8.43
C LYS A 235 -24.93 2.80 -7.26
N MET A 236 -23.66 3.19 -7.22
CA MET A 236 -23.08 4.02 -6.18
C MET A 236 -21.82 4.73 -6.68
N LYS A 237 -21.41 5.79 -5.97
CA LYS A 237 -20.12 6.44 -6.18
C LYS A 237 -19.01 5.61 -5.53
N LYS A 238 -17.82 5.61 -6.12
CA LYS A 238 -16.65 4.92 -5.56
C LYS A 238 -16.24 5.56 -4.23
N PRO A 239 -16.13 4.80 -3.12
CA PRO A 239 -15.52 5.29 -1.89
C PRO A 239 -14.05 5.63 -2.10
N TRP A 240 -13.51 6.53 -1.29
CA TRP A 240 -12.09 6.87 -1.29
C TRP A 240 -11.24 5.68 -0.82
N GLN A 241 -11.70 4.99 0.22
CA GLN A 241 -11.12 3.75 0.74
C GLN A 241 -12.23 2.82 1.25
N TYR A 242 -12.09 1.51 1.04
CA TYR A 242 -13.08 0.50 1.38
C TYR A 242 -12.43 -0.88 1.60
N PHE A 243 -12.66 -1.48 2.76
CA PHE A 243 -12.00 -2.72 3.18
C PHE A 243 -12.77 -3.47 4.27
N ALA A 244 -12.26 -4.65 4.63
CA ALA A 244 -12.72 -5.44 5.76
C ALA A 244 -11.70 -5.39 6.92
N VAL A 245 -12.21 -5.50 8.14
CA VAL A 245 -11.47 -5.59 9.40
C VAL A 245 -11.92 -6.85 10.13
N LEU A 246 -10.98 -7.64 10.64
CA LEU A 246 -11.26 -8.82 11.46
C LEU A 246 -11.28 -8.45 12.94
N LEU A 247 -12.39 -8.70 13.62
CA LEU A 247 -12.56 -8.47 15.05
C LEU A 247 -12.34 -9.77 15.84
N PRO A 248 -11.69 -9.73 17.03
CA PRO A 248 -11.48 -10.88 17.90
C PRO A 248 -12.76 -11.21 18.70
N VAL A 249 -13.92 -11.09 18.06
CA VAL A 249 -15.23 -11.32 18.66
C VAL A 249 -15.88 -12.50 17.95
N LYS A 250 -15.97 -13.62 18.66
CA LYS A 250 -16.71 -14.80 18.21
C LYS A 250 -18.20 -14.56 18.42
N THR A 251 -19.00 -14.90 17.42
CA THR A 251 -20.46 -14.80 17.50
C THR A 251 -21.12 -16.09 17.05
N VAL A 252 -22.28 -16.36 17.64
CA VAL A 252 -23.11 -17.50 17.27
C VAL A 252 -23.65 -17.27 15.86
N GLY A 253 -23.53 -18.32 15.05
CA GLY A 253 -24.19 -18.46 13.76
C GLY A 253 -24.80 -19.86 13.63
N VAL A 254 -25.55 -20.05 12.56
CA VAL A 254 -26.14 -21.34 12.18
C VAL A 254 -25.55 -21.73 10.83
N GLN A 255 -24.91 -22.90 10.75
CA GLN A 255 -24.40 -23.46 9.50
C GLN A 255 -24.97 -24.85 9.30
N GLY A 256 -25.82 -25.02 8.29
CA GLY A 256 -26.72 -26.18 8.24
C GLY A 256 -27.64 -26.18 9.47
N ASP A 257 -27.68 -27.30 10.18
CA ASP A 257 -28.52 -27.46 11.37
C ASP A 257 -27.72 -27.38 12.70
N VAL A 258 -26.45 -26.95 12.65
CA VAL A 258 -25.56 -26.94 13.83
C VAL A 258 -25.16 -25.51 14.21
N ARG A 259 -25.04 -25.26 15.53
CA ARG A 259 -24.49 -24.00 16.06
C ARG A 259 -23.01 -23.90 15.73
N ALA A 260 -22.61 -22.77 15.13
CA ALA A 260 -21.22 -22.45 14.83
C ALA A 260 -20.78 -21.18 15.57
N TYR A 261 -19.49 -21.08 15.90
CA TYR A 261 -18.86 -19.91 16.51
C TYR A 261 -17.75 -19.36 15.62
N GLY A 262 -18.06 -18.31 14.87
CA GLY A 262 -17.17 -17.68 13.89
C GLY A 262 -16.82 -16.26 14.29
N ASN A 263 -15.77 -15.71 13.70
CA ASN A 263 -15.36 -14.32 13.94
C ASN A 263 -16.38 -13.33 13.35
N THR A 264 -16.19 -12.06 13.71
CA THR A 264 -16.95 -10.94 13.16
C THR A 264 -16.07 -10.13 12.21
N ILE A 265 -16.59 -9.81 11.03
CA ILE A 265 -15.96 -8.88 10.08
C ILE A 265 -16.68 -7.54 10.16
N ALA A 266 -15.92 -6.45 10.31
CA ALA A 266 -16.42 -5.11 10.07
C ALA A 266 -16.04 -4.65 8.66
N ILE A 267 -17.02 -4.17 7.90
CA ILE A 267 -16.79 -3.48 6.64
C ILE A 267 -16.62 -2.00 6.95
N ARG A 268 -15.56 -1.40 6.39
CA ARG A 268 -15.30 0.04 6.48
C ARG A 268 -15.22 0.61 5.08
N ALA A 269 -16.00 1.65 4.81
CA ALA A 269 -15.89 2.42 3.57
C ALA A 269 -16.15 3.90 3.85
N VAL A 270 -15.32 4.76 3.27
CA VAL A 270 -15.37 6.20 3.54
C VAL A 270 -15.21 7.04 2.27
N HIS A 271 -15.82 8.22 2.27
CA HIS A 271 -15.48 9.32 1.36
C HIS A 271 -14.59 10.33 2.08
N SER A 272 -13.51 10.70 1.42
CA SER A 272 -12.55 11.70 1.90
C SER A 272 -11.84 12.35 0.72
N ILE A 273 -11.28 13.53 0.94
CA ILE A 273 -10.43 14.24 -0.03
C ILE A 273 -8.97 13.87 0.20
N ASP A 274 -8.52 13.95 1.47
CA ASP A 274 -7.11 13.86 1.88
C ASP A 274 -6.86 12.89 3.06
N GLY A 275 -7.91 12.24 3.56
CA GLY A 275 -7.86 11.36 4.73
C GLY A 275 -7.82 12.09 6.08
N MET A 276 -7.83 13.43 6.13
CA MET A 276 -7.85 14.20 7.38
C MET A 276 -9.23 14.16 8.05
N THR A 277 -10.28 14.35 7.25
CA THR A 277 -11.68 14.13 7.64
C THR A 277 -12.34 13.14 6.70
N ALA A 278 -13.28 12.34 7.19
CA ALA A 278 -13.95 11.35 6.36
C ALA A 278 -15.38 11.09 6.81
N GLU A 279 -16.29 10.94 5.85
CA GLU A 279 -17.66 10.49 6.10
C GLU A 279 -17.77 9.01 5.73
N TYR A 280 -18.50 8.22 6.51
CA TYR A 280 -18.79 6.85 6.11
C TYR A 280 -19.59 6.86 4.79
N SER A 281 -19.29 5.92 3.90
CA SER A 281 -19.99 5.82 2.62
C SER A 281 -21.41 5.30 2.83
N LYS A 282 -22.42 5.94 2.24
CA LYS A 282 -23.80 5.42 2.26
C LYS A 282 -23.96 4.35 1.18
N ILE A 283 -23.41 3.16 1.44
CA ILE A 283 -23.49 2.02 0.53
C ILE A 283 -24.94 1.52 0.48
N PRO A 284 -25.53 1.27 -0.71
CA PRO A 284 -26.86 0.69 -0.81
C PRO A 284 -26.96 -0.65 -0.05
N ASN A 285 -28.05 -0.86 0.70
CA ASN A 285 -28.23 -2.07 1.50
C ASN A 285 -28.12 -3.37 0.69
N GLU A 286 -28.59 -3.37 -0.57
CA GLU A 286 -28.45 -4.52 -1.47
C GLU A 286 -26.99 -4.89 -1.80
N VAL A 287 -26.05 -3.94 -1.74
CA VAL A 287 -24.62 -4.19 -1.93
C VAL A 287 -24.02 -4.72 -0.63
N LEU A 288 -24.38 -4.13 0.51
CA LEU A 288 -23.96 -4.61 1.84
C LEU A 288 -24.44 -6.05 2.11
N GLU A 289 -25.67 -6.37 1.74
CA GLU A 289 -26.23 -7.72 1.85
C GLU A 289 -25.44 -8.72 1.02
N LYS A 290 -25.14 -8.40 -0.25
CA LYS A 290 -24.32 -9.26 -1.12
C LYS A 290 -22.92 -9.50 -0.55
N ILE A 291 -22.28 -8.45 -0.04
CA ILE A 291 -20.98 -8.58 0.62
C ILE A 291 -21.11 -9.50 1.83
N SER A 292 -22.09 -9.27 2.70
CA SER A 292 -22.33 -10.07 3.90
C SER A 292 -22.49 -11.56 3.57
N VAL A 293 -23.44 -11.88 2.68
CA VAL A 293 -23.73 -13.25 2.23
C VAL A 293 -22.49 -13.91 1.61
N LYS A 294 -21.76 -13.19 0.75
CA LYS A 294 -20.58 -13.74 0.08
C LYS A 294 -19.43 -13.98 1.06
N ILE A 295 -19.21 -13.10 2.04
CA ILE A 295 -18.23 -13.28 3.11
C ILE A 295 -18.56 -14.52 3.93
N THR A 296 -19.78 -14.64 4.46
CA THR A 296 -20.18 -15.77 5.33
C THR A 296 -20.17 -17.10 4.57
N ASN A 297 -20.59 -17.12 3.30
CA ASN A 297 -20.58 -18.35 2.51
C ASN A 297 -19.17 -18.80 2.12
N THR A 298 -18.26 -17.85 1.85
CA THR A 298 -16.88 -18.16 1.44
C THR A 298 -16.03 -18.59 2.63
N LEU A 299 -16.17 -17.89 3.77
CA LEU A 299 -15.35 -18.13 4.96
C LEU A 299 -15.97 -19.13 5.94
N LYS A 300 -17.24 -19.48 5.75
CA LYS A 300 -17.96 -20.51 6.51
C LYS A 300 -17.73 -20.33 8.01
N ASP A 301 -17.34 -21.38 8.71
CA ASP A 301 -17.15 -21.47 10.16
C ASP A 301 -16.19 -20.41 10.73
N LYS A 302 -15.35 -19.82 9.87
CA LYS A 302 -14.41 -18.77 10.26
C LYS A 302 -15.07 -17.42 10.50
N VAL A 303 -16.20 -17.12 9.84
CA VAL A 303 -16.91 -15.83 9.96
C VAL A 303 -18.42 -16.04 9.95
N ASN A 304 -19.08 -15.65 11.03
CA ASN A 304 -20.52 -15.81 11.19
C ASN A 304 -21.30 -14.49 11.19
N ARG A 305 -20.60 -13.36 11.26
CA ARG A 305 -21.23 -12.06 11.36
C ARG A 305 -20.46 -11.01 10.60
N VAL A 306 -21.21 -10.14 9.94
CA VAL A 306 -20.69 -8.98 9.22
C VAL A 306 -21.42 -7.75 9.72
N VAL A 307 -20.66 -6.70 10.02
CA VAL A 307 -21.18 -5.38 10.44
C VAL A 307 -20.64 -4.29 9.53
N TYR A 308 -21.28 -3.13 9.52
CA TYR A 308 -20.83 -1.97 8.74
C TYR A 308 -20.54 -0.78 9.66
N ASP A 309 -19.36 -0.17 9.51
CA ASP A 309 -18.97 0.98 10.30
C ASP A 309 -19.56 2.29 9.75
N ILE A 310 -20.46 2.88 10.52
CA ILE A 310 -21.14 4.16 10.24
C ILE A 310 -20.52 5.36 11.00
N THR A 311 -19.33 5.19 11.57
CA THR A 311 -18.64 6.23 12.36
C THR A 311 -17.87 7.17 11.44
N ASN A 312 -18.12 8.48 11.51
CA ASN A 312 -17.32 9.47 10.78
C ASN A 312 -15.94 9.68 11.43
N LYS A 313 -15.04 10.33 10.68
CA LYS A 313 -13.79 10.89 11.19
C LYS A 313 -13.89 12.42 11.19
N PRO A 314 -13.94 13.08 12.37
CA PRO A 314 -14.04 12.52 13.74
C PRO A 314 -15.45 11.94 14.09
N PRO A 315 -15.62 11.16 15.18
CA PRO A 315 -14.63 10.86 16.23
C PRO A 315 -13.74 9.64 15.95
N GLY A 316 -14.10 8.79 14.99
CA GLY A 316 -13.32 7.62 14.63
C GLY A 316 -12.11 7.95 13.75
N THR A 317 -11.33 6.92 13.45
CA THR A 317 -10.31 6.93 12.40
C THR A 317 -10.79 6.15 11.17
N ILE A 318 -10.00 6.13 10.09
CA ILE A 318 -10.36 5.33 8.91
C ILE A 318 -10.04 3.86 9.19
N GLU A 319 -8.80 3.55 9.59
CA GLU A 319 -8.38 2.21 10.04
C GLU A 319 -8.81 1.95 11.50
N TRP A 320 -8.92 0.68 11.90
CA TRP A 320 -9.56 0.22 13.15
C TRP A 320 -8.60 -0.33 14.22
N GLU A 321 -7.30 -0.24 13.96
CA GLU A 321 -6.16 -0.95 14.59
C GLU A 321 -6.15 -1.24 16.10
#